data_AF-A0A538HZ84-F1
#
_entry.id   AF-A0A538HZ84-F1
#
_cell.length_a   1.000
_cell.length_b   1.000
_cell.length_c   1.000
_cell.angle_alpha   90.00
_cell.angle_beta   90.00
_cell.angle_gamma   90.00
#
_symmetry.space_group_name_H-M   'P 1'
#
loop_
_entity.id
_entity.type
_entity.pdbx_description
1 polymer ?
#
loop_
_entity_poly.entity_id
_entity_poly.type
_entity_poly.pdbx_seq_one_letter_code
_entity_poly.pdbx_strand_id
1 'polypeptide(L)'
;MLVLGLSTGHKVGLAVTAFVFILFALGSSFLFPRVRPQYPGRGLPAFIIVAFVFFFGMLSAVEVFGAEPKETKQSEHAADTFVRATTTTAATATTVTTAPATQAQTTTKAATPAAAAKPATIDVTETEFKIVLAPSALKAGKVTFQIKNTGKLPHDLAIVGGPRSKLIAPGGTGTLTTILKAGKVELYCSVPGHKQAGMNVKTTVAQGQAAATTPAAPAAATPSSVKVTETEFKIVLAPPELKTGRVTFEIKNTGKLPHDLAIVGGPKSKLIAPGGTGTLSTILKAGKVELYCSVPGHKQAGMDVKTTVS
;
A
#
# COMPACT_ATOMS: atom_id res chain seq x y z
N MET A 1 -2.15 -28.31 25.88
CA MET A 1 -3.03 -29.17 26.71
C MET A 1 -4.52 -28.92 26.40
N LEU A 2 -4.94 -28.99 25.13
CA LEU A 2 -6.38 -28.84 24.77
C LEU A 2 -7.11 -30.18 24.59
N VAL A 3 -6.40 -31.31 24.62
CA VAL A 3 -6.97 -32.64 24.31
C VAL A 3 -7.59 -33.31 25.54
N LEU A 4 -7.68 -32.65 26.70
CA LEU A 4 -8.16 -33.30 27.92
C LEU A 4 -9.69 -33.26 28.10
N GLY A 5 -10.42 -32.38 27.39
CA GLY A 5 -11.87 -32.17 27.59
C GLY A 5 -12.84 -32.97 26.71
N LEU A 6 -12.37 -33.70 25.69
CA LEU A 6 -13.26 -34.46 24.79
C LEU A 6 -13.64 -35.82 25.39
N SER A 7 -14.88 -36.29 25.18
CA SER A 7 -15.25 -37.67 25.51
C SER A 7 -14.38 -38.67 24.72
N THR A 8 -14.14 -39.86 25.27
CA THR A 8 -13.31 -40.90 24.62
C THR A 8 -13.76 -41.20 23.19
N GLY A 9 -15.08 -41.16 22.92
CA GLY A 9 -15.64 -41.33 21.58
C GLY A 9 -15.27 -40.22 20.59
N HIS A 10 -15.23 -38.95 21.02
CA HIS A 10 -14.90 -37.82 20.14
C HIS A 10 -13.40 -37.79 19.79
N LYS A 11 -12.54 -38.17 20.74
CA LYS A 11 -11.09 -38.31 20.48
C LYS A 11 -10.79 -39.42 19.49
N VAL A 12 -11.46 -40.56 19.62
CA VAL A 12 -11.33 -41.68 18.70
C VAL A 12 -11.87 -41.30 17.31
N GLY A 13 -13.04 -40.65 17.23
CA GLY A 13 -13.60 -40.16 15.97
C GLY A 13 -12.70 -39.16 15.23
N LEU A 14 -12.11 -38.21 15.96
CA LEU A 14 -11.17 -37.25 15.39
C LEU A 14 -9.85 -37.93 14.96
N ALA A 15 -9.33 -38.87 15.74
CA ALA A 15 -8.10 -39.59 15.41
C ALA A 15 -8.27 -40.48 14.16
N VAL A 16 -9.38 -41.20 14.04
CA VAL A 16 -9.71 -42.02 12.85
C VAL A 16 -9.88 -41.12 11.63
N THR A 17 -10.60 -40.00 11.77
CA THR A 17 -10.77 -39.04 10.67
C THR A 17 -9.42 -38.50 10.21
N ALA A 18 -8.58 -38.01 11.12
CA ALA A 18 -7.25 -37.53 10.77
C ALA A 18 -6.39 -38.61 10.08
N PHE A 19 -6.43 -39.85 10.56
CA PHE A 19 -5.69 -40.96 9.98
C PHE A 19 -6.10 -41.24 8.52
N VAL A 20 -7.40 -41.29 8.23
CA VAL A 20 -7.91 -41.50 6.87
C VAL A 20 -7.47 -40.39 5.91
N PHE A 21 -7.46 -39.13 6.37
CA PHE A 21 -7.00 -38.00 5.57
C PHE A 21 -5.50 -38.03 5.29
N ILE A 22 -4.70 -38.39 6.30
CA ILE A 22 -3.25 -38.52 6.14
C ILE A 22 -2.94 -39.61 5.12
N LEU A 23 -3.60 -40.77 5.19
CA LEU A 23 -3.43 -41.83 4.20
C LEU A 23 -3.83 -41.39 2.79
N PHE A 24 -4.96 -40.69 2.64
CA PHE A 24 -5.39 -40.17 1.35
C PHE A 24 -4.41 -39.14 0.79
N ALA A 25 -3.93 -38.21 1.63
CA ALA A 25 -2.97 -37.18 1.23
C ALA A 25 -1.62 -37.78 0.83
N LEU A 26 -1.07 -38.68 1.63
CA LEU A 26 0.20 -39.36 1.32
C LEU A 26 0.08 -40.28 0.11
N GLY A 27 -1.04 -41.00 -0.01
CA GLY A 27 -1.34 -41.83 -1.17
C GLY A 27 -1.40 -41.02 -2.46
N SER A 28 -2.15 -39.91 -2.45
CA SER A 28 -2.34 -39.05 -3.63
C SER A 28 -1.12 -38.20 -4.01
N SER A 29 -0.30 -37.79 -3.04
CA SER A 29 0.86 -36.92 -3.31
C SER A 29 2.18 -37.66 -3.52
N PHE A 30 2.37 -38.83 -2.89
CA PHE A 30 3.64 -39.56 -2.95
C PHE A 30 3.50 -40.94 -3.59
N LEU A 31 2.47 -41.71 -3.24
CA LEU A 31 2.37 -43.10 -3.70
C LEU A 31 1.91 -43.20 -5.16
N PHE A 32 0.79 -42.57 -5.50
CA PHE A 32 0.19 -42.66 -6.84
C PHE A 32 1.02 -41.96 -7.93
N PRO A 33 1.59 -40.76 -7.72
CA PRO A 33 2.49 -40.14 -8.70
C PRO A 33 3.76 -40.96 -8.95
N ARG A 34 4.24 -41.72 -7.96
CA ARG A 34 5.43 -42.56 -8.08
C ARG A 34 5.18 -43.82 -8.90
N VAL A 35 4.00 -44.44 -8.79
CA VAL A 35 3.66 -45.66 -9.56
C VAL A 35 2.98 -45.34 -10.90
N ARG A 36 2.39 -44.16 -11.04
CA ARG A 36 1.74 -43.68 -12.26
C ARG A 36 2.17 -42.24 -12.54
N PRO A 37 3.16 -42.02 -13.41
CA PRO A 37 3.67 -40.67 -13.74
C PRO A 37 2.61 -39.73 -14.32
N GLN A 38 1.53 -40.30 -14.88
CA GLN A 38 0.39 -39.58 -15.45
C GLN A 38 -0.73 -39.30 -14.43
N TYR A 39 -0.57 -39.60 -13.13
CA TYR A 39 -1.61 -39.36 -12.11
C TYR A 39 -1.79 -37.84 -11.81
N PRO A 40 -3.03 -37.35 -11.60
CA PRO A 40 -4.31 -38.05 -11.71
C PRO A 40 -4.83 -38.15 -13.16
N GLY A 41 -4.17 -37.49 -14.10
CA GLY A 41 -4.35 -37.65 -15.55
C GLY A 41 -5.80 -37.55 -15.98
N ARG A 42 -6.28 -38.56 -16.71
CA ARG A 42 -7.68 -38.66 -17.17
C ARG A 42 -8.67 -38.86 -16.01
N GLY A 43 -8.21 -39.27 -14.83
CA GLY A 43 -8.99 -39.42 -13.61
C GLY A 43 -9.12 -38.15 -12.77
N LEU A 44 -8.60 -37.01 -13.24
CA LEU A 44 -8.66 -35.73 -12.55
C LEU A 44 -10.08 -35.34 -12.10
N PRO A 45 -11.16 -35.49 -12.89
CA PRO A 45 -12.51 -35.15 -12.43
C PRO A 45 -12.96 -35.99 -11.23
N ALA A 46 -12.68 -37.29 -11.23
CA ALA A 46 -13.00 -38.18 -10.12
C ALA A 46 -12.16 -37.84 -8.87
N PHE A 47 -10.88 -37.53 -9.05
CA PHE A 47 -10.01 -37.07 -7.97
C PHE A 47 -10.53 -35.78 -7.33
N ILE A 48 -10.99 -34.81 -8.13
CA ILE A 48 -11.59 -33.57 -7.66
C ILE A 48 -12.85 -33.85 -6.84
N ILE A 49 -13.75 -34.72 -7.32
CA ILE A 49 -14.96 -35.11 -6.58
C ILE A 49 -14.61 -35.73 -5.23
N VAL A 50 -13.67 -36.68 -5.19
CA VAL A 50 -13.21 -37.30 -3.94
C VAL A 50 -12.58 -36.26 -3.02
N ALA A 51 -11.77 -35.34 -3.55
CA ALA A 51 -11.15 -34.27 -2.76
C ALA A 51 -12.21 -33.33 -2.14
N PHE A 52 -13.28 -32.99 -2.86
CA PHE A 52 -14.39 -32.21 -2.31
C PHE A 52 -15.15 -32.97 -1.22
N VAL A 53 -15.41 -34.27 -1.41
CA VAL A 53 -16.04 -35.11 -0.37
C VAL A 53 -15.20 -35.13 0.90
N PHE A 54 -13.88 -35.27 0.78
CA PHE A 54 -12.97 -35.18 1.93
C PHE A 54 -12.97 -33.76 2.53
N PHE A 55 -12.91 -32.71 1.73
CA PHE A 55 -12.91 -31.34 2.23
C PHE A 55 -14.16 -31.01 3.07
N PHE A 56 -15.35 -31.32 2.54
CA PHE A 56 -16.60 -31.11 3.27
C PHE A 56 -16.75 -32.08 4.45
N GLY A 57 -16.30 -33.33 4.31
CA GLY A 57 -16.26 -34.29 5.42
C GLY A 57 -15.40 -33.81 6.60
N MET A 58 -14.26 -33.15 6.34
CA MET A 58 -13.44 -32.56 7.39
C MET A 58 -14.12 -31.37 8.06
N LEU A 59 -14.76 -30.48 7.28
CA LEU A 59 -15.51 -29.36 7.83
C LEU A 59 -16.65 -29.84 8.74
N SER A 60 -17.41 -30.84 8.28
CA SER A 60 -18.47 -31.46 9.10
C SER A 60 -17.91 -32.15 10.35
N ALA A 61 -16.75 -32.82 10.27
CA ALA A 61 -16.10 -33.42 11.44
C ALA A 61 -15.67 -32.35 12.46
N VAL A 62 -15.19 -31.19 12.02
CA VAL A 62 -14.83 -30.06 12.91
C VAL A 62 -16.07 -29.44 13.54
N GLU A 63 -17.18 -29.31 12.80
CA GLU A 63 -18.43 -28.79 13.36
C GLU A 63 -19.06 -29.77 14.36
N VAL A 64 -19.03 -31.07 14.07
CA VAL A 64 -19.64 -32.10 14.93
C VAL A 64 -18.78 -32.40 16.15
N PHE A 65 -17.47 -32.52 15.99
CA PHE A 65 -16.56 -32.92 17.08
C PHE A 65 -15.83 -31.73 17.75
N GLY A 66 -15.88 -30.54 17.17
CA GLY A 66 -15.29 -29.30 17.69
C GLY A 66 -16.29 -28.34 18.34
N ALA A 67 -17.58 -28.67 18.40
CA ALA A 67 -18.56 -27.90 19.15
C ALA A 67 -18.39 -28.14 20.67
N GLU A 68 -17.97 -27.09 21.40
CA GLU A 68 -17.94 -27.09 22.86
C GLU A 68 -19.38 -26.95 23.42
N PRO A 69 -19.74 -27.63 24.53
CA PRO A 69 -21.02 -27.38 25.19
C PRO A 69 -21.07 -25.94 25.70
N LYS A 70 -22.14 -25.20 25.36
CA LYS A 70 -22.37 -23.84 25.85
C LYS A 70 -22.50 -23.83 27.38
N GLU A 71 -21.46 -23.38 28.09
CA GLU A 71 -21.61 -22.96 29.48
C GLU A 71 -22.33 -21.61 29.52
N THR A 72 -23.57 -21.64 30.00
CA THR A 72 -24.28 -20.51 30.58
C THR A 72 -23.52 -20.06 31.84
N LYS A 73 -22.94 -18.86 31.86
CA LYS A 73 -22.45 -18.26 33.11
C LYS A 73 -22.96 -16.83 33.30
N GLN A 74 -24.05 -16.79 34.05
CA GLN A 74 -24.48 -15.73 34.95
C GLN A 74 -23.58 -15.77 36.21
N SER A 75 -23.05 -14.62 36.62
CA SER A 75 -22.50 -14.31 37.97
C SER A 75 -22.16 -12.82 37.94
N GLU A 76 -22.96 -11.91 38.49
CA GLU A 76 -23.11 -11.65 39.93
C GLU A 76 -21.76 -11.57 40.65
N HIS A 77 -21.31 -10.34 40.90
CA HIS A 77 -20.29 -10.03 41.91
C HIS A 77 -20.90 -8.98 42.84
N ALA A 78 -21.53 -9.47 43.90
CA ALA A 78 -21.74 -8.73 45.14
C ALA A 78 -20.62 -9.14 46.10
N ALA A 79 -19.94 -8.13 46.65
CA ALA A 79 -19.45 -8.05 48.04
C ALA A 79 -18.19 -7.17 48.08
N ASP A 80 -18.40 -5.87 48.33
CA ASP A 80 -17.53 -5.20 49.28
C ASP A 80 -18.40 -4.28 50.14
N THR A 81 -18.32 -4.49 51.45
CA THR A 81 -19.14 -3.84 52.48
C THR A 81 -18.22 -3.43 53.61
N PHE A 82 -18.48 -2.21 54.11
CA PHE A 82 -17.99 -1.59 55.34
C PHE A 82 -16.58 -0.98 55.22
N VAL A 83 -16.40 0.32 55.47
CA VAL A 83 -16.75 1.01 56.73
C VAL A 83 -17.36 2.39 56.52
N ARG A 84 -18.33 2.66 57.39
CA ARG A 84 -19.23 3.80 57.53
C ARG A 84 -18.69 4.85 58.53
N ALA A 85 -18.94 6.13 58.27
CA ALA A 85 -19.31 7.19 59.23
C ALA A 85 -19.67 8.48 58.45
N THR A 86 -20.95 8.83 58.21
CA THR A 86 -21.84 9.72 59.02
C THR A 86 -21.18 11.10 59.31
N THR A 87 -21.71 12.31 59.02
CA THR A 87 -23.00 12.97 59.35
C THR A 87 -22.86 14.42 58.74
N THR A 88 -23.73 14.93 57.85
CA THR A 88 -24.84 15.90 58.11
C THR A 88 -24.54 17.42 57.98
N THR A 89 -25.31 18.07 57.08
CA THR A 89 -25.94 19.42 57.14
C THR A 89 -25.17 20.72 56.83
N ALA A 90 -25.50 21.25 55.63
CA ALA A 90 -26.16 22.51 55.28
C ALA A 90 -25.53 23.93 55.42
N ALA A 91 -25.97 24.75 54.43
CA ALA A 91 -26.26 26.19 54.44
C ALA A 91 -25.05 27.17 54.42
N THR A 92 -25.03 28.33 53.76
CA THR A 92 -25.93 29.08 52.85
C THR A 92 -25.17 30.34 52.36
N ALA A 93 -25.48 30.80 51.13
CA ALA A 93 -25.30 32.17 50.55
C ALA A 93 -23.86 32.69 50.31
N THR A 94 -23.54 33.53 49.30
CA THR A 94 -24.29 34.64 48.70
C THR A 94 -23.83 34.93 47.26
N THR A 95 -24.78 35.38 46.44
CA THR A 95 -24.75 36.03 45.12
C THR A 95 -23.66 37.10 44.90
N VAL A 96 -23.20 37.31 43.65
CA VAL A 96 -23.29 38.60 42.90
C VAL A 96 -23.15 38.33 41.38
N THR A 97 -24.15 38.81 40.64
CA THR A 97 -24.14 39.06 39.19
C THR A 97 -23.54 40.43 38.90
N THR A 98 -22.65 40.56 37.90
CA THR A 98 -22.54 41.82 37.14
C THR A 98 -21.97 41.58 35.75
N ALA A 99 -22.60 42.20 34.76
CA ALA A 99 -22.27 42.17 33.34
C ALA A 99 -21.31 43.34 32.95
N PRO A 100 -21.09 43.67 31.66
CA PRO A 100 -19.81 43.56 30.97
C PRO A 100 -19.09 44.91 30.79
N ALA A 101 -17.78 44.87 30.53
CA ALA A 101 -17.02 46.04 30.08
C ALA A 101 -16.13 45.68 28.89
N THR A 102 -16.52 46.21 27.72
CA THR A 102 -15.69 46.34 26.53
C THR A 102 -14.59 47.37 26.78
N GLN A 103 -13.32 46.98 26.63
CA GLN A 103 -12.26 47.88 26.21
C GLN A 103 -11.36 47.21 25.18
N ALA A 104 -11.19 47.90 24.06
CA ALA A 104 -10.28 47.55 22.99
C ALA A 104 -8.84 47.89 23.39
N GLN A 105 -7.92 46.93 23.21
CA GLN A 105 -6.49 47.22 23.07
C GLN A 105 -5.85 46.33 22.00
N THR A 106 -5.39 47.01 20.96
CA THR A 106 -4.41 46.58 19.96
C THR A 106 -3.16 45.99 20.60
N THR A 107 -2.84 44.73 20.27
CA THR A 107 -1.50 44.16 20.42
C THR A 107 -1.19 43.24 19.24
N THR A 108 -0.19 43.66 18.46
CA THR A 108 0.77 42.86 17.68
C THR A 108 0.37 41.46 17.20
N LYS A 109 0.19 41.36 15.88
CA LYS A 109 0.12 40.11 15.09
C LYS A 109 1.32 39.21 15.39
N ALA A 110 1.12 38.23 16.28
CA ALA A 110 2.03 37.11 16.46
C ALA A 110 2.10 36.32 15.14
N ALA A 111 3.32 36.10 14.66
CA ALA A 111 3.58 35.27 13.49
C ALA A 111 3.00 33.87 13.73
N THR A 112 2.06 33.49 12.87
CA THR A 112 1.46 32.17 12.80
C THR A 112 2.58 31.12 12.67
N PRO A 113 2.62 30.06 13.50
CA PRO A 113 3.51 28.93 13.26
C PRO A 113 3.25 28.40 11.84
N ALA A 114 4.32 28.29 11.05
CA ALA A 114 4.26 27.73 9.71
C ALA A 114 3.52 26.39 9.74
N ALA A 115 2.36 26.34 9.07
CA ALA A 115 1.56 25.13 8.97
C ALA A 115 2.43 24.01 8.41
N ALA A 116 2.65 22.96 9.22
CA ALA A 116 3.31 21.75 8.78
C ALA A 116 2.61 21.24 7.51
N ALA A 117 3.40 20.98 6.46
CA ALA A 117 2.88 20.43 5.21
C ALA A 117 1.94 19.25 5.52
N LYS A 118 0.67 19.37 5.11
CA LYS A 118 -0.36 18.37 5.41
C LYS A 118 0.13 17.01 4.88
N PRO A 119 0.14 15.94 5.71
CA PRO A 119 0.55 14.62 5.27
C PRO A 119 -0.23 14.23 4.01
N ALA A 120 0.45 13.64 3.02
CA ALA A 120 -0.26 13.10 1.87
C ALA A 120 -1.13 11.94 2.36
N THR A 121 -2.45 12.10 2.24
CA THR A 121 -3.43 11.08 2.64
C THR A 121 -3.66 10.14 1.46
N ILE A 122 -3.53 8.83 1.71
CA ILE A 122 -3.82 7.77 0.73
C ILE A 122 -4.93 6.92 1.31
N ASP A 123 -6.07 6.88 0.64
CA ASP A 123 -7.15 5.98 1.02
C ASP A 123 -6.79 4.55 0.61
N VAL A 124 -6.98 3.63 1.54
CA VAL A 124 -6.72 2.21 1.36
C VAL A 124 -7.99 1.45 1.64
N THR A 125 -8.52 0.77 0.63
CA THR A 125 -9.67 -0.12 0.79
C THR A 125 -9.18 -1.56 0.79
N GLU A 126 -9.47 -2.26 1.88
CA GLU A 126 -9.19 -3.68 2.05
C GLU A 126 -10.49 -4.47 1.90
N THR A 127 -10.46 -5.48 1.03
CA THR A 127 -11.48 -6.52 0.88
C THR A 127 -10.77 -7.86 0.92
N GLU A 128 -11.49 -8.97 1.01
CA GLU A 128 -10.90 -10.30 1.13
C GLU A 128 -9.82 -10.52 0.06
N PHE A 129 -8.59 -10.67 0.54
CA PHE A 129 -7.39 -10.90 -0.26
C PHE A 129 -7.01 -9.80 -1.27
N LYS A 130 -7.56 -8.59 -1.12
CA LYS A 130 -7.31 -7.48 -2.04
C LYS A 130 -7.12 -6.15 -1.31
N ILE A 131 -6.11 -5.41 -1.75
CA ILE A 131 -5.80 -4.05 -1.28
C ILE A 131 -5.95 -3.10 -2.46
N VAL A 132 -6.65 -1.98 -2.28
CA VAL A 132 -6.81 -0.93 -3.30
C VAL A 132 -6.31 0.38 -2.73
N LEU A 133 -5.44 1.05 -3.47
CA LEU A 133 -4.88 2.35 -3.10
C LEU A 133 -5.52 3.46 -3.95
N ALA A 134 -5.96 4.53 -3.29
CA ALA A 134 -6.47 5.74 -3.92
C ALA A 134 -5.79 6.98 -3.31
N PRO A 135 -4.94 7.69 -4.05
CA PRO A 135 -4.44 7.38 -5.40
C PRO A 135 -3.50 6.16 -5.42
N SER A 136 -3.43 5.48 -6.57
CA SER A 136 -2.51 4.35 -6.79
C SER A 136 -1.05 4.77 -6.95
N ALA A 137 -0.81 6.02 -7.34
CA ALA A 137 0.52 6.61 -7.46
C ALA A 137 0.97 7.18 -6.11
N LEU A 138 1.96 6.53 -5.49
CA LEU A 138 2.54 6.97 -4.22
C LEU A 138 3.70 7.95 -4.46
N LYS A 139 3.85 8.92 -3.56
CA LYS A 139 4.97 9.88 -3.54
C LYS A 139 5.79 9.66 -2.28
N ALA A 140 7.11 9.84 -2.38
CA ALA A 140 8.00 9.77 -1.23
C ALA A 140 7.70 10.88 -0.21
N GLY A 141 8.06 10.68 1.05
CA GLY A 141 7.79 11.61 2.14
C GLY A 141 6.81 11.05 3.16
N LYS A 142 6.32 11.92 4.06
CA LYS A 142 5.37 11.53 5.12
C LYS A 142 3.98 11.29 4.52
N VAL A 143 3.54 10.05 4.58
CA VAL A 143 2.26 9.56 4.05
C VAL A 143 1.42 9.01 5.19
N THR A 144 0.13 9.32 5.17
CA THR A 144 -0.88 8.74 6.07
C THR A 144 -1.83 7.90 5.23
N PHE A 145 -1.80 6.59 5.45
CA PHE A 145 -2.77 5.66 4.87
C PHE A 145 -4.04 5.66 5.73
N GLN A 146 -5.18 5.96 5.12
CA GLN A 146 -6.50 5.85 5.71
C GLN A 146 -7.11 4.53 5.29
N ILE A 147 -7.08 3.56 6.19
CA ILE A 147 -7.41 2.18 5.87
C ILE A 147 -8.87 1.94 6.23
N LYS A 148 -9.64 1.41 5.29
CA LYS A 148 -11.02 0.96 5.49
C LYS A 148 -11.11 -0.51 5.14
N ASN A 149 -11.47 -1.32 6.12
CA ASN A 149 -11.79 -2.72 5.89
C ASN A 149 -13.26 -2.84 5.48
N THR A 150 -13.49 -3.16 4.21
CA THR A 150 -14.82 -3.41 3.64
C THR A 150 -15.13 -4.90 3.48
N GLY A 151 -14.20 -5.77 3.85
CA GLY A 151 -14.40 -7.21 3.90
C GLY A 151 -15.04 -7.68 5.21
N LYS A 152 -15.20 -9.00 5.31
CA LYS A 152 -15.76 -9.78 6.41
C LYS A 152 -14.69 -10.40 7.30
N LEU A 153 -13.42 -10.37 6.89
CA LEU A 153 -12.27 -10.83 7.68
C LEU A 153 -11.51 -9.65 8.27
N PRO A 154 -10.87 -9.80 9.44
CA PRO A 154 -9.99 -8.76 9.97
C PRO A 154 -8.76 -8.59 9.07
N HIS A 155 -8.36 -7.34 8.83
CA HIS A 155 -7.25 -6.98 7.94
C HIS A 155 -6.32 -5.95 8.59
N ASP A 156 -5.07 -5.95 8.17
CA ASP A 156 -4.10 -4.92 8.50
C ASP A 156 -3.32 -4.53 7.24
N LEU A 157 -2.75 -3.33 7.27
CA LEU A 157 -1.86 -2.86 6.22
C LEU A 157 -0.42 -2.85 6.75
N ALA A 158 0.45 -3.63 6.12
CA ALA A 158 1.87 -3.68 6.41
C ALA A 158 2.70 -3.30 5.18
N ILE A 159 3.86 -2.68 5.42
CA ILE A 159 4.84 -2.36 4.38
C ILE A 159 6.02 -3.30 4.54
N VAL A 160 6.48 -3.93 3.45
CA VAL A 160 7.66 -4.81 3.51
C VAL A 160 8.89 -4.01 3.97
N GLY A 161 9.50 -4.45 5.08
CA GLY A 161 10.63 -3.74 5.71
C GLY A 161 10.24 -2.43 6.41
N GLY A 162 8.95 -2.20 6.68
CA GLY A 162 8.42 -0.99 7.28
C GLY A 162 7.39 -1.24 8.38
N PRO A 163 6.64 -0.20 8.79
CA PRO A 163 5.63 -0.31 9.83
C PRO A 163 4.34 -0.99 9.32
N ARG A 164 3.50 -1.40 10.28
CA ARG A 164 2.17 -1.98 10.04
C ARG A 164 1.11 -1.29 10.89
N SER A 165 -0.14 -1.29 10.42
CA SER A 165 -1.28 -0.82 11.21
C SER A 165 -1.64 -1.79 12.33
N LYS A 166 -2.59 -1.38 13.18
CA LYS A 166 -3.34 -2.33 14.01
C LYS A 166 -4.24 -3.20 13.13
N LEU A 167 -4.69 -4.33 13.66
CA LEU A 167 -5.70 -5.17 13.04
C LEU A 167 -7.05 -4.44 13.05
N ILE A 168 -7.73 -4.39 11.90
CA ILE A 168 -8.97 -3.65 11.66
C ILE A 168 -10.08 -4.67 11.45
N ALA A 169 -11.09 -4.61 12.31
CA ALA A 169 -12.27 -5.46 12.23
C ALA A 169 -13.09 -5.19 10.95
N PRO A 170 -13.96 -6.12 10.53
CA PRO A 170 -14.89 -5.92 9.42
C PRO A 170 -15.69 -4.61 9.55
N GLY A 171 -15.76 -3.82 8.47
CA GLY A 171 -16.40 -2.50 8.47
C GLY A 171 -15.64 -1.39 9.20
N GLY A 172 -14.52 -1.72 9.86
CA GLY A 172 -13.72 -0.80 10.63
C GLY A 172 -12.80 0.08 9.79
N THR A 173 -12.20 1.08 10.44
CA THR A 173 -11.18 1.95 9.87
C THR A 173 -9.94 1.99 10.76
N GLY A 174 -8.79 2.29 10.15
CA GLY A 174 -7.51 2.43 10.82
C GLY A 174 -6.61 3.42 10.08
N THR A 175 -5.51 3.79 10.70
CA THR A 175 -4.53 4.71 10.09
C THR A 175 -3.13 4.17 10.23
N LEU A 176 -2.30 4.39 9.20
CA LEU A 176 -0.86 4.09 9.24
C LEU A 176 -0.10 5.30 8.69
N THR A 177 0.66 5.98 9.55
CA THR A 177 1.53 7.08 9.13
C THR A 177 2.98 6.60 9.06
N THR A 178 3.64 6.85 7.94
CA THR A 178 5.03 6.43 7.70
C THR A 178 5.73 7.38 6.73
N ILE A 179 7.05 7.28 6.64
CA ILE A 179 7.85 7.99 5.64
C ILE A 179 8.18 7.00 4.53
N LEU A 180 7.58 7.19 3.35
CA LEU A 180 7.91 6.38 2.17
C LEU A 180 9.17 6.91 1.50
N LYS A 181 10.09 6.00 1.18
CA LYS A 181 11.22 6.29 0.29
C LYS A 181 10.81 6.04 -1.15
N ALA A 182 11.42 6.76 -2.08
CA ALA A 182 11.22 6.51 -3.50
C ALA A 182 11.75 5.12 -3.89
N GLY A 183 11.07 4.45 -4.81
CA GLY A 183 11.42 3.11 -5.26
C GLY A 183 10.24 2.13 -5.23
N LYS A 184 10.54 0.85 -5.40
CA LYS A 184 9.53 -0.22 -5.35
C LYS A 184 9.17 -0.49 -3.90
N VAL A 185 7.88 -0.50 -3.60
CA VAL A 185 7.34 -0.85 -2.29
C VAL A 185 6.27 -1.92 -2.46
N GLU A 186 6.20 -2.83 -1.49
CA GLU A 186 5.14 -3.83 -1.41
C GLU A 186 4.36 -3.59 -0.12
N LEU A 187 3.05 -3.38 -0.27
CA LEU A 187 2.09 -3.35 0.81
C LEU A 187 1.40 -4.71 0.85
N TYR A 188 1.14 -5.24 2.03
CA TYR A 188 0.54 -6.56 2.21
C TYR A 188 -0.24 -6.65 3.52
N CYS A 189 -1.12 -7.63 3.63
CA CYS A 189 -1.74 -7.99 4.91
C CYS A 189 -0.87 -9.02 5.63
N SER A 190 -0.54 -8.77 6.90
CA SER A 190 0.33 -9.61 7.71
C SER A 190 -0.39 -10.77 8.40
N VAL A 191 -1.73 -10.80 8.33
CA VAL A 191 -2.54 -11.93 8.82
C VAL A 191 -2.08 -13.22 8.14
N PRO A 192 -1.81 -14.30 8.92
CA PRO A 192 -1.32 -15.57 8.36
C PRO A 192 -2.20 -16.08 7.21
N GLY A 193 -1.56 -16.45 6.10
CA GLY A 193 -2.25 -16.97 4.90
C GLY A 193 -2.77 -15.90 3.94
N HIS A 194 -2.97 -14.65 4.37
CA HIS A 194 -3.58 -13.62 3.52
C HIS A 194 -2.64 -13.16 2.39
N LYS A 195 -1.36 -12.93 2.69
CA LYS A 195 -0.37 -12.62 1.66
C LYS A 195 -0.22 -13.76 0.66
N GLN A 196 -0.21 -15.02 1.13
CA GLN A 196 -0.12 -16.21 0.29
C GLN A 196 -1.33 -16.36 -0.62
N ALA A 197 -2.50 -15.93 -0.16
CA ALA A 197 -3.73 -15.84 -0.93
C ALA A 197 -3.77 -14.62 -1.88
N GLY A 198 -2.70 -13.82 -1.96
CA GLY A 198 -2.56 -12.72 -2.92
C GLY A 198 -2.87 -11.33 -2.35
N MET A 199 -3.02 -11.18 -1.03
CA MET A 199 -3.30 -9.91 -0.37
C MET A 199 -2.06 -9.00 -0.28
N ASN A 200 -1.51 -8.63 -1.43
CA ASN A 200 -0.37 -7.75 -1.57
C ASN A 200 -0.49 -6.86 -2.81
N VAL A 201 0.01 -5.62 -2.69
CA VAL A 201 0.11 -4.66 -3.79
C VAL A 201 1.56 -4.23 -3.90
N LYS A 202 2.14 -4.45 -5.08
CA LYS A 202 3.45 -3.93 -5.46
C LYS A 202 3.23 -2.63 -6.21
N THR A 203 3.78 -1.54 -5.71
CA THR A 203 3.68 -0.23 -6.36
C THR A 203 5.02 0.48 -6.36
N THR A 204 5.15 1.51 -7.19
CA THR A 204 6.33 2.36 -7.24
C THR A 204 6.01 3.69 -6.57
N VAL A 205 6.80 4.02 -5.56
CA VAL A 205 6.81 5.33 -4.94
C VAL A 205 7.65 6.25 -5.83
N ALA A 206 6.99 7.16 -6.52
CA ALA A 206 7.65 8.24 -7.23
C ALA A 206 8.40 9.12 -6.22
N GLN A 207 9.47 9.78 -6.66
CA GLN A 207 10.10 10.78 -5.81
C GLN A 207 9.05 11.83 -5.41
N GLY A 208 8.76 11.88 -4.12
CA GLY A 208 8.06 13.02 -3.56
C GLY A 208 8.93 14.23 -3.77
N GLN A 209 8.34 15.31 -4.26
CA GLN A 209 8.94 16.61 -4.04
C GLN A 209 9.05 16.73 -2.53
N ALA A 210 10.27 16.68 -1.99
CA ALA A 210 10.49 17.00 -0.59
C ALA A 210 9.71 18.29 -0.33
N ALA A 211 8.95 18.32 0.77
CA ALA A 211 8.30 19.54 1.21
C ALA A 211 9.41 20.59 1.25
N ALA A 212 9.42 21.46 0.24
CA ALA A 212 10.17 22.69 0.33
C ALA A 212 9.60 23.33 1.59
N THR A 213 10.40 23.44 2.65
CA THR A 213 10.34 24.63 3.47
C THR A 213 10.30 25.75 2.46
N THR A 214 9.15 26.39 2.23
CA THR A 214 9.01 27.48 1.29
C THR A 214 10.16 28.45 1.61
N PRO A 215 11.25 28.50 0.81
CA PRO A 215 12.02 29.71 0.81
C PRO A 215 11.03 30.73 0.28
N ALA A 216 10.99 31.93 0.87
CA ALA A 216 10.26 33.05 0.28
C ALA A 216 10.34 32.94 -1.25
N ALA A 217 9.17 32.85 -1.90
CA ALA A 217 9.05 32.39 -3.28
C ALA A 217 10.24 32.90 -4.10
N PRO A 218 11.17 32.04 -4.56
CA PRO A 218 12.11 32.50 -5.55
C PRO A 218 11.23 32.88 -6.74
N ALA A 219 11.31 34.15 -7.14
CA ALA A 219 10.58 34.70 -8.28
C ALA A 219 10.46 33.63 -9.36
N ALA A 220 9.22 33.30 -9.74
CA ALA A 220 8.88 32.17 -10.60
C ALA A 220 9.99 31.86 -11.62
N ALA A 221 10.82 30.85 -11.31
CA ALA A 221 11.79 30.37 -12.26
C ALA A 221 10.98 29.76 -13.40
N THR A 222 10.93 30.49 -14.51
CA THR A 222 10.22 30.12 -15.72
C THR A 222 10.64 28.70 -16.08
N PRO A 223 9.70 27.75 -16.37
CA PRO A 223 10.09 26.41 -16.80
C PRO A 223 11.05 26.57 -17.98
N SER A 224 12.27 26.06 -17.83
CA SER A 224 13.25 26.16 -18.91
C SER A 224 12.78 25.25 -20.04
N SER A 225 12.37 25.85 -21.16
CA SER A 225 12.04 25.12 -22.37
C SER A 225 13.34 24.81 -23.12
N VAL A 226 13.49 23.55 -23.51
CA VAL A 226 14.61 23.05 -24.30
C VAL A 226 14.04 22.47 -25.57
N LYS A 227 14.39 23.06 -26.71
CA LYS A 227 14.01 22.52 -28.00
C LYS A 227 14.89 21.32 -28.30
N VAL A 228 14.26 20.22 -28.69
CA VAL A 228 14.93 18.99 -29.08
C VAL A 228 14.61 18.73 -30.54
N THR A 229 15.64 18.67 -31.37
CA THR A 229 15.50 18.30 -32.78
C THR A 229 16.08 16.91 -32.99
N GLU A 230 15.26 15.98 -33.44
CA GLU A 230 15.62 14.60 -33.75
C GLU A 230 15.69 14.45 -35.27
N THR A 231 16.84 14.03 -35.80
CA THR A 231 17.05 13.83 -37.24
C THR A 231 17.90 12.60 -37.46
N GLU A 232 17.29 11.56 -38.04
CA GLU A 232 17.90 10.24 -38.26
C GLU A 232 18.46 9.60 -36.98
N PHE A 233 19.76 9.71 -36.73
CA PHE A 233 20.40 9.17 -35.52
C PHE A 233 21.00 10.26 -34.65
N LYS A 234 20.52 11.50 -34.81
CA LYS A 234 21.05 12.68 -34.12
C LYS A 234 19.98 13.32 -33.26
N ILE A 235 20.36 13.66 -32.03
CA ILE A 235 19.56 14.47 -31.10
C ILE A 235 20.30 15.79 -30.86
N VAL A 236 19.63 16.92 -31.12
CA VAL A 236 20.17 18.26 -30.88
C VAL A 236 19.33 18.97 -29.84
N LEU A 237 19.98 19.44 -28.78
CA LEU A 237 19.37 20.21 -27.70
C LEU A 237 19.67 21.71 -27.88
N ALA A 238 18.66 22.55 -27.74
CA ALA A 238 18.79 24.00 -27.74
C ALA A 238 18.01 24.61 -26.56
N PRO A 239 18.70 25.09 -25.50
CA PRO A 239 20.16 25.09 -25.30
C PRO A 239 20.75 23.68 -25.07
N PRO A 240 22.07 23.48 -25.34
CA PRO A 240 22.75 22.20 -25.12
C PRO A 240 23.00 21.87 -23.64
N GLU A 241 23.10 22.90 -22.81
CA GLU A 241 23.21 22.79 -21.36
C GLU A 241 21.82 22.79 -20.74
N LEU A 242 21.60 21.84 -19.82
CA LEU A 242 20.33 21.70 -19.14
C LEU A 242 20.42 22.36 -17.78
N LYS A 243 19.37 23.11 -17.41
CA LYS A 243 19.30 23.71 -16.08
C LYS A 243 18.68 22.75 -15.08
N THR A 244 19.14 22.82 -13.84
CA THR A 244 18.46 22.15 -12.74
C THR A 244 17.04 22.67 -12.55
N GLY A 245 16.13 21.77 -12.15
CA GLY A 245 14.73 22.11 -11.92
C GLY A 245 13.79 21.57 -13.00
N ARG A 246 12.64 22.22 -13.17
CA ARG A 246 11.59 21.77 -14.09
C ARG A 246 11.96 22.17 -15.53
N VAL A 247 12.13 21.16 -16.38
CA VAL A 247 12.48 21.31 -17.80
C VAL A 247 11.36 20.74 -18.66
N THR A 248 10.99 21.49 -19.69
CA THR A 248 10.08 21.03 -20.75
C THR A 248 10.88 20.85 -22.02
N PHE A 249 10.94 19.62 -22.53
CA PHE A 249 11.51 19.33 -23.83
C PHE A 249 10.43 19.48 -24.91
N GLU A 250 10.66 20.38 -25.85
CA GLU A 250 9.84 20.56 -27.05
C GLU A 250 10.50 19.79 -28.20
N ILE A 251 9.97 18.61 -28.50
CA ILE A 251 10.60 17.65 -29.40
C ILE A 251 10.02 17.83 -30.79
N LYS A 252 10.89 17.98 -31.79
CA LYS A 252 10.54 18.01 -33.21
C LYS A 252 11.34 16.94 -33.93
N ASN A 253 10.63 16.03 -34.58
CA ASN A 253 11.24 15.06 -35.47
C ASN A 253 11.33 15.67 -36.88
N THR A 254 12.54 16.02 -37.31
CA THR A 254 12.82 16.51 -38.67
C THR A 254 13.41 15.43 -39.58
N GLY A 255 13.64 14.23 -39.06
CA GLY A 255 14.12 13.08 -39.82
C GLY A 255 13.00 12.35 -40.56
N LYS A 256 13.40 11.32 -41.32
CA LYS A 256 12.49 10.44 -42.06
C LYS A 256 12.04 9.20 -41.27
N LEU A 257 12.64 8.94 -40.11
CA LEU A 257 12.33 7.81 -39.26
C LEU A 257 11.51 8.27 -38.05
N PRO A 258 10.64 7.42 -37.46
CA PRO A 258 9.98 7.75 -36.21
C PRO A 258 10.99 7.78 -35.06
N HIS A 259 10.84 8.74 -34.16
CA HIS A 259 11.74 8.96 -33.02
C HIS A 259 10.97 9.14 -31.72
N ASP A 260 11.61 8.80 -30.60
CA ASP A 260 11.16 9.20 -29.28
C ASP A 260 12.35 9.71 -28.48
N LEU A 261 12.08 10.55 -27.49
CA LEU A 261 13.07 11.06 -26.56
C LEU A 261 12.90 10.36 -25.22
N ALA A 262 13.91 9.63 -24.79
CA ALA A 262 13.98 8.98 -23.48
C ALA A 262 15.16 9.50 -22.67
N ILE A 263 15.00 9.55 -21.36
CA ILE A 263 16.06 9.90 -20.42
C ILE A 263 16.47 8.62 -19.70
N VAL A 264 17.77 8.31 -19.62
CA VAL A 264 18.25 7.11 -18.90
C VAL A 264 17.81 7.17 -17.44
N GLY A 265 17.06 6.16 -16.99
CA GLY A 265 16.49 6.11 -15.65
C GLY A 265 15.34 7.11 -15.40
N GLY A 266 14.81 7.72 -16.46
CA GLY A 266 13.79 8.77 -16.41
C GLY A 266 12.57 8.49 -17.31
N PRO A 267 11.74 9.52 -17.53
CA PRO A 267 10.56 9.41 -18.40
C PRO A 267 10.96 9.41 -19.88
N LYS A 268 10.02 8.99 -20.72
CA LYS A 268 10.15 9.02 -22.18
C LYS A 268 8.92 9.64 -22.85
N SER A 269 9.10 10.23 -24.03
CA SER A 269 8.00 10.72 -24.85
C SER A 269 7.23 9.57 -25.52
N LYS A 270 6.11 9.91 -26.15
CA LYS A 270 5.49 9.04 -27.16
C LYS A 270 6.38 9.00 -28.41
N LEU A 271 6.15 8.01 -29.26
CA LEU A 271 6.76 7.92 -30.58
C LEU A 271 6.22 9.05 -31.47
N ILE A 272 7.13 9.79 -32.10
CA ILE A 272 6.88 10.97 -32.93
C ILE A 272 7.17 10.60 -34.38
N ALA A 273 6.14 10.68 -35.22
CA ALA A 273 6.26 10.43 -36.64
C ALA A 273 7.15 11.48 -37.34
N PRO A 274 7.68 11.19 -38.55
CA PRO A 274 8.41 12.16 -39.35
C PRO A 274 7.65 13.48 -39.52
N GLY A 275 8.32 14.61 -39.28
CA GLY A 275 7.71 15.96 -39.30
C GLY A 275 6.84 16.29 -38.08
N GLY A 276 6.62 15.34 -37.18
CA GLY A 276 5.79 15.49 -35.99
C GLY A 276 6.49 16.25 -34.85
N THR A 277 5.67 16.64 -33.87
CA THR A 277 6.14 17.26 -32.62
C THR A 277 5.61 16.51 -31.40
N GLY A 278 6.33 16.63 -30.29
CA GLY A 278 5.99 16.03 -29.01
C GLY A 278 6.54 16.84 -27.85
N THR A 279 6.10 16.54 -26.64
CA THR A 279 6.59 17.19 -25.43
C THR A 279 6.93 16.17 -24.35
N LEU A 280 7.98 16.46 -23.57
CA LEU A 280 8.39 15.68 -22.41
C LEU A 280 8.75 16.64 -21.28
N SER A 281 8.00 16.62 -20.17
CA SER A 281 8.29 17.44 -19.00
C SER A 281 8.84 16.59 -17.87
N THR A 282 9.95 17.02 -17.26
CA THR A 282 10.55 16.33 -16.11
C THR A 282 11.27 17.32 -15.19
N ILE A 283 11.64 16.84 -14.00
CA ILE A 283 12.51 17.58 -13.08
C ILE A 283 13.91 16.99 -13.20
N LEU A 284 14.86 17.80 -13.66
CA LEU A 284 16.27 17.42 -13.75
C LEU A 284 17.02 17.82 -12.48
N LYS A 285 17.86 16.90 -11.99
CA LYS A 285 18.80 17.18 -10.90
C LYS A 285 20.18 17.45 -11.49
N ALA A 286 21.02 18.16 -10.75
CA ALA A 286 22.39 18.41 -11.15
C ALA A 286 23.13 17.09 -11.39
N GLY A 287 23.98 17.06 -12.42
CA GLY A 287 24.78 15.91 -12.76
C GLY A 287 24.70 15.51 -14.23
N LYS A 288 25.32 14.38 -14.56
CA LYS A 288 25.34 13.87 -15.94
C LYS A 288 24.02 13.18 -16.25
N VAL A 289 23.42 13.56 -17.38
CA VAL A 289 22.20 12.95 -17.90
C VAL A 289 22.44 12.49 -19.34
N GLU A 290 21.88 11.35 -19.68
CA GLU A 290 21.90 10.82 -21.04
C GLU A 290 20.47 10.79 -21.57
N LEU A 291 20.26 11.48 -22.70
CA LEU A 291 19.04 11.41 -23.47
C LEU A 291 19.31 10.53 -24.70
N TYR A 292 18.36 9.68 -25.07
CA TYR A 292 18.54 8.74 -26.16
C TYR A 292 17.21 8.42 -26.84
N CYS A 293 17.28 7.91 -28.07
CA CYS A 293 16.12 7.33 -28.74
C CYS A 293 15.97 5.85 -28.39
N SER A 294 14.78 5.47 -27.90
CA SER A 294 14.48 4.10 -27.45
C SER A 294 14.04 3.17 -28.58
N VAL A 295 13.88 3.69 -29.80
CA VAL A 295 13.59 2.88 -31.00
C VAL A 295 14.73 1.85 -31.20
N PRO A 296 14.40 0.56 -31.43
CA PRO A 296 15.41 -0.49 -31.58
C PRO A 296 16.48 -0.14 -32.63
N GLY A 297 17.76 -0.27 -32.27
CA GLY A 297 18.89 0.02 -33.15
C GLY A 297 19.32 1.49 -33.19
N HIS A 298 18.48 2.44 -32.78
CA HIS A 298 18.79 3.87 -32.92
C HIS A 298 19.87 4.33 -31.94
N LYS A 299 19.77 3.95 -30.66
CA LYS A 299 20.85 4.23 -29.69
C LYS A 299 22.17 3.57 -30.09
N GLN A 300 22.14 2.35 -30.61
CA GLN A 300 23.34 1.64 -31.09
C GLN A 300 23.97 2.34 -32.30
N ALA A 301 23.16 3.01 -33.12
CA ALA A 301 23.59 3.86 -34.22
C ALA A 301 24.08 5.26 -33.75
N GLY A 302 24.18 5.51 -32.44
CA GLY A 302 24.68 6.75 -31.88
C GLY A 302 23.62 7.81 -31.58
N MET A 303 22.33 7.44 -31.57
CA MET A 303 21.23 8.35 -31.21
C MET A 303 21.10 8.55 -29.70
N ASP A 304 22.18 9.02 -29.09
CA ASP A 304 22.25 9.46 -27.69
C ASP A 304 23.00 10.79 -27.57
N VAL A 305 22.64 11.56 -26.55
CA VAL A 305 23.33 12.78 -26.16
C VAL A 305 23.55 12.75 -24.66
N LYS A 306 24.82 12.90 -24.28
CA LYS A 306 25.24 13.03 -22.88
C LYS A 306 25.48 14.49 -22.60
N THR A 307 24.76 15.04 -21.64
CA THR A 307 24.89 16.44 -21.23
C THR A 307 24.94 16.54 -19.72
N THR A 308 25.33 17.72 -19.23
CA THR A 308 25.35 18.02 -17.81
C THR A 308 24.17 18.93 -17.48
N VAL A 309 23.54 18.63 -16.34
CA VAL A 309 22.55 19.48 -15.72
C VAL A 309 23.25 20.32 -14.66
N SER A 310 23.16 21.64 -14.77
CA SER A 310 23.72 22.63 -13.82
C SER A 310 22.64 23.55 -13.26
#